data_AF-M5TA67-F1
#
_entry.id   AF-M5TA67-F1
#
_cell.length_a   1.000
_cell.length_b   1.000
_cell.length_c   1.000
_cell.angle_alpha   90.00
_cell.angle_beta   90.00
_cell.angle_gamma   90.00
#
_symmetry.space_group_name_H-M   'P 1'
#
loop_
_entity.id
_entity.type
_entity.pdbx_description
1 polymer ?
#
loop_
_entity_poly.entity_id
_entity_poly.type
_entity_poly.pdbx_seq_one_letter_code
_entity_poly.pdbx_strand_id
1 'polypeptide(L)'
;MARIGIVFGLLLFGLTIAGLSTTSQKTYTQFIPMMFGIPLLFLGVVALNPHRRGESVFVALLLALLCTILGGGRLISLGFAWMAGEHINPLSVRLVAGMTIIGGVFVIVAERWRRNRRRSENAVKSSALSSATTTIESATSAAENIDPSAAVTRARADNENPYKTPAILDAPASISPPTPAPSSKLTDHTPK
;
A
#
# COMPACT_ATOMS: atom_id res chain seq x y z
N MET A 1 -0.04 -0.87 -8.94
CA MET A 1 0.04 -0.13 -7.67
C MET A 1 1.48 0.14 -7.28
N ALA A 2 2.33 -0.89 -7.11
CA ALA A 2 3.77 -0.71 -6.87
C ALA A 2 4.43 0.28 -7.85
N ARG A 3 4.18 0.09 -9.16
CA ARG A 3 4.65 0.99 -10.22
C ARG A 3 4.23 2.45 -10.04
N ILE A 4 3.03 2.71 -9.52
CA ILE A 4 2.52 4.08 -9.31
C ILE A 4 3.30 4.73 -8.18
N GLY A 5 3.50 4.05 -7.05
CA GLY A 5 4.33 4.57 -5.96
C GLY A 5 5.75 4.92 -6.41
N ILE A 6 6.37 4.03 -7.20
CA ILE A 6 7.71 4.26 -7.74
C ILE A 6 7.74 5.49 -8.67
N VAL A 7 6.79 5.61 -9.60
CA VAL A 7 6.72 6.76 -10.53
C VAL A 7 6.54 8.07 -9.78
N PHE A 8 5.63 8.13 -8.81
CA PHE A 8 5.40 9.36 -8.04
C PHE A 8 6.57 9.70 -7.10
N GLY A 9 7.23 8.70 -6.51
CA GLY A 9 8.47 8.90 -5.75
C GLY A 9 9.58 9.49 -6.62
N LEU A 10 9.75 8.97 -7.84
CA LEU A 10 10.71 9.50 -8.83
C LEU A 10 10.33 10.90 -9.32
N LEU A 11 9.05 11.20 -9.49
CA LEU A 11 8.59 12.54 -9.88
C LEU A 11 8.90 13.57 -8.78
N LEU A 12 8.64 13.25 -7.51
CA LEU A 12 8.99 14.12 -6.37
C LEU A 12 10.51 14.33 -6.26
N PHE A 13 11.28 13.26 -6.47
CA PHE A 13 12.74 13.35 -6.48
C PHE A 13 13.26 14.19 -7.65
N GLY A 14 12.74 13.96 -8.86
CA GLY A 14 13.06 14.74 -10.06
C GLY A 14 12.68 16.21 -9.93
N LEU A 15 11.58 16.52 -9.24
CA LEU A 15 11.17 17.90 -8.95
C LEU A 15 12.21 18.62 -8.10
N THR A 16 12.78 17.97 -7.08
CA THR A 16 13.88 18.55 -6.28
C THR A 16 15.13 18.75 -7.13
N ILE A 17 15.51 17.77 -7.98
CA ILE A 17 16.66 17.91 -8.88
C ILE A 17 16.47 19.12 -9.81
N ALA A 18 15.32 19.24 -10.46
CA ALA A 18 15.01 20.36 -11.33
C ALA A 18 15.02 21.70 -10.56
N GLY A 19 14.51 21.70 -9.32
CA GLY A 19 14.60 22.85 -8.42
C GLY A 19 16.03 23.27 -8.14
N LEU A 20 16.90 22.32 -7.79
CA LEU A 20 18.31 22.58 -7.49
C LEU A 20 19.12 22.98 -8.73
N SER A 21 18.79 22.45 -9.91
CA SER A 21 19.48 22.80 -11.16
C SER A 21 19.17 24.21 -11.65
N THR A 22 18.03 24.79 -11.24
CA THR A 22 17.60 26.12 -11.71
C THR A 22 18.05 27.28 -10.83
N THR A 23 18.60 27.01 -9.64
CA THR A 23 19.00 28.06 -8.67
C THR A 23 20.33 27.77 -8.00
N SER A 24 21.19 28.78 -7.94
CA SER A 24 22.41 28.73 -7.13
C SER A 24 22.15 29.00 -5.64
N GLN A 25 21.00 29.61 -5.32
CA GLN A 25 20.59 29.84 -3.94
C GLN A 25 19.90 28.60 -3.38
N LYS A 26 20.67 27.87 -2.57
CA LYS A 26 20.24 26.63 -1.91
C LYS A 26 19.43 26.98 -0.67
N THR A 27 18.13 26.74 -0.72
CA THR A 27 17.25 26.88 0.45
C THR A 27 16.86 25.51 0.96
N TYR A 28 16.86 25.31 2.27
CA TYR A 28 16.50 24.03 2.90
C TYR A 28 15.12 23.50 2.47
N THR A 29 14.19 24.40 2.12
CA THR A 29 12.84 24.03 1.65
C THR A 29 12.84 23.25 0.33
N GLN A 30 13.90 23.35 -0.47
CA GLN A 30 14.03 22.63 -1.75
C GLN A 30 14.22 21.12 -1.56
N PHE A 31 14.68 20.70 -0.37
CA PHE A 31 14.87 19.29 -0.02
C PHE A 31 13.61 18.60 0.52
N ILE A 32 12.56 19.37 0.82
CA ILE A 32 11.30 18.81 1.37
C ILE A 32 10.68 17.77 0.43
N PRO A 33 10.52 18.02 -0.89
CA PRO A 33 9.95 17.02 -1.80
C PRO A 33 10.77 15.73 -1.86
N MET A 34 12.11 15.84 -1.78
CA MET A 34 13.01 14.70 -1.71
C MET A 34 12.86 13.89 -0.42
N MET A 35 12.68 14.55 0.73
CA MET A 35 12.45 13.85 2.01
C MET A 35 11.18 13.00 2.00
N PHE A 36 10.14 13.43 1.29
CA PHE A 36 8.93 12.62 1.07
C PHE A 36 9.09 11.64 -0.09
N GLY A 37 9.83 11.99 -1.12
CA GLY A 37 10.04 11.18 -2.32
C GLY A 37 10.75 9.87 -2.03
N ILE A 38 11.84 9.87 -1.24
CA ILE A 38 12.64 8.66 -0.96
C ILE A 38 11.81 7.59 -0.21
N PRO A 39 11.17 7.88 0.94
CA PRO A 39 10.35 6.88 1.61
C PRO A 39 9.16 6.41 0.75
N LEU A 40 8.59 7.29 -0.07
CA LEU A 40 7.49 6.94 -0.98
C LEU A 40 7.94 6.00 -2.10
N LEU A 41 9.17 6.19 -2.62
CA LEU A 41 9.80 5.29 -3.57
C LEU A 41 10.07 3.92 -2.92
N PHE A 42 10.63 3.89 -1.71
CA PHE A 42 10.84 2.66 -0.94
C PHE A 42 9.53 1.90 -0.69
N LEU A 43 8.47 2.58 -0.27
CA LEU A 43 7.14 1.99 -0.11
C LEU A 43 6.60 1.43 -1.43
N GLY A 44 6.88 2.09 -2.55
CA GLY A 44 6.58 1.61 -3.90
C GLY A 44 7.27 0.30 -4.25
N VAL A 45 8.56 0.16 -3.89
CA VAL A 45 9.34 -1.07 -4.09
C VAL A 45 8.84 -2.18 -3.16
N VAL A 46 8.62 -1.89 -1.87
CA VAL A 46 8.09 -2.87 -0.91
C VAL A 46 6.71 -3.38 -1.33
N ALA A 47 5.90 -2.54 -1.97
CA ALA A 47 4.59 -2.92 -2.51
C ALA A 47 4.64 -3.89 -3.71
N LEU A 48 5.83 -4.20 -4.27
CA LEU A 48 6.01 -5.28 -5.25
C LEU A 48 5.71 -6.64 -4.65
N ASN A 49 5.93 -6.82 -3.34
CA ASN A 49 5.66 -8.07 -2.66
C ASN A 49 4.14 -8.26 -2.45
N PRO A 50 3.52 -9.29 -3.05
CA PRO A 50 2.07 -9.48 -2.97
C PRO A 50 1.59 -9.71 -1.54
N HIS A 51 2.42 -10.35 -0.70
CA HIS A 51 2.13 -10.62 0.72
C HIS A 51 1.96 -9.34 1.56
N ARG A 52 2.70 -8.25 1.25
CA ARG A 52 2.72 -7.00 2.04
C ARG A 52 2.14 -5.79 1.29
N ARG A 53 1.47 -6.04 0.15
CA ARG A 53 0.98 -4.99 -0.73
C ARG A 53 -0.15 -4.14 -0.11
N GLY A 54 -0.94 -4.72 0.79
CA GLY A 54 -2.04 -3.99 1.45
C GLY A 54 -1.54 -2.87 2.36
N GLU A 55 -0.65 -3.22 3.28
CA GLU A 55 -0.11 -2.30 4.29
C GLU A 55 0.78 -1.23 3.67
N SER A 56 1.68 -1.61 2.75
CA SER A 56 2.59 -0.67 2.08
C SER A 56 1.86 0.42 1.30
N VAL A 57 0.79 0.06 0.58
CA VAL A 57 -0.02 1.04 -0.16
C VAL A 57 -0.76 1.99 0.80
N PHE A 58 -1.24 1.51 1.94
CA PHE A 58 -1.89 2.36 2.93
C PHE A 58 -0.91 3.38 3.54
N VAL A 59 0.29 2.93 3.91
CA VAL A 59 1.35 3.82 4.43
C VAL A 59 1.78 4.83 3.36
N ALA A 60 1.92 4.41 2.10
CA ALA A 60 2.23 5.33 1.00
C ALA A 60 1.15 6.41 0.80
N LEU A 61 -0.13 6.04 0.95
CA LEU A 61 -1.25 6.97 0.88
C LEU A 61 -1.20 7.98 2.04
N LEU A 62 -0.97 7.53 3.27
CA LEU A 62 -0.81 8.42 4.43
C LEU A 62 0.36 9.38 4.25
N LEU A 63 1.49 8.90 3.74
CA LEU A 63 2.67 9.73 3.50
C LEU A 63 2.40 10.78 2.42
N ALA A 64 1.74 10.40 1.33
CA ALA A 64 1.35 11.33 0.28
C ALA A 64 0.30 12.35 0.74
N LEU A 65 -0.63 11.92 1.60
CA LEU A 65 -1.61 12.81 2.23
C LEU A 65 -0.90 13.84 3.11
N LEU A 66 0.05 13.41 3.95
CA LEU A 66 0.83 14.30 4.80
C LEU A 66 1.66 15.30 3.96
N CYS A 67 2.29 14.81 2.90
CA CYS A 67 2.99 15.64 1.90
C CYS A 67 2.06 16.72 1.31
N THR A 68 0.84 16.33 0.92
CA THR A 68 -0.16 17.25 0.35
C THR A 68 -0.62 18.29 1.37
N ILE A 69 -0.89 17.89 2.61
CA ILE A 69 -1.33 18.79 3.69
C ILE A 69 -0.22 19.79 4.03
N LEU A 70 1.02 19.34 4.20
CA LEU A 70 2.15 20.21 4.52
C LEU A 70 2.46 21.18 3.37
N GLY A 71 2.47 20.69 2.13
CA GLY A 71 2.66 21.54 0.95
C GLY A 71 1.51 22.54 0.78
N GLY A 72 0.27 22.10 0.99
CA GLY A 72 -0.92 22.95 0.94
C GLY A 72 -0.92 24.04 2.01
N GLY A 73 -0.61 23.69 3.27
CA GLY A 73 -0.46 24.65 4.36
C GLY A 73 0.63 25.70 4.08
N ARG A 74 1.75 25.27 3.50
CA ARG A 74 2.82 26.18 3.08
C ARG A 74 2.38 27.09 1.95
N LEU A 75 1.68 26.57 0.94
CA LEU A 75 1.10 27.39 -0.14
C LEU A 75 0.13 28.45 0.40
N ILE A 76 -0.74 28.09 1.34
CA ILE A 76 -1.67 29.02 1.97
C ILE A 76 -0.91 30.12 2.71
N SER A 77 0.10 29.76 3.51
CA SER A 77 0.97 30.71 4.21
C SER A 77 1.69 31.67 3.25
N LEU A 78 2.20 31.16 2.11
CA LEU A 78 2.80 32.00 1.07
C LEU A 78 1.76 32.89 0.39
N GLY A 79 0.53 32.41 0.20
CA GLY A 79 -0.57 33.21 -0.33
C GLY A 79 -0.91 34.40 0.58
N PHE A 80 -0.94 34.19 1.89
CA PHE A 80 -1.12 35.28 2.86
C PHE A 80 0.04 36.28 2.85
N ALA A 81 1.29 35.81 2.83
CA ALA A 81 2.46 36.67 2.73
C ALA A 81 2.46 37.50 1.43
N TRP A 82 1.99 36.91 0.33
CA TRP A 82 1.86 37.61 -0.95
C TRP A 82 0.83 38.74 -0.89
N MET A 83 -0.31 38.48 -0.25
CA MET A 83 -1.34 39.52 -0.01
C MET A 83 -0.85 40.63 0.92
N ALA A 84 0.08 40.33 1.84
CA ALA A 84 0.71 41.32 2.70
C ALA A 84 1.80 42.17 1.98
N GLY A 85 2.07 41.90 0.70
CA GLY A 85 3.08 42.62 -0.09
C GLY A 85 4.52 42.16 0.14
N GLU A 86 4.73 41.01 0.78
CA GLU A 86 6.06 40.48 1.04
C GLU A 86 6.69 39.92 -0.26
N HIS A 87 8.00 40.13 -0.43
CA HIS A 87 8.71 39.65 -1.61
C HIS A 87 8.98 38.14 -1.50
N ILE A 88 8.18 37.34 -2.19
CA ILE A 88 8.28 35.89 -2.17
C ILE A 88 9.09 35.39 -3.36
N ASN A 89 10.03 34.49 -3.10
CA ASN A 89 10.78 33.83 -4.16
C ASN A 89 9.84 32.94 -5.01
N PRO A 90 9.68 33.22 -6.32
CA PRO A 90 8.76 32.48 -7.19
C PRO A 90 9.15 31.01 -7.35
N LEU A 91 10.43 30.68 -7.17
CA LEU A 91 10.92 29.30 -7.27
C LEU A 91 10.43 28.46 -6.10
N SER A 92 10.43 29.00 -4.88
CA SER A 92 9.87 28.31 -3.71
C SER A 92 8.39 28.04 -3.88
N VAL A 93 7.62 28.99 -4.42
CA VAL A 93 6.19 28.80 -4.73
C VAL A 93 6.00 27.66 -5.72
N ARG A 94 6.77 27.65 -6.83
CA ARG A 94 6.67 26.61 -7.87
C ARG A 94 7.01 25.22 -7.34
N LEU A 95 8.04 25.08 -6.51
CA LEU A 95 8.42 23.79 -5.95
C LEU A 95 7.39 23.26 -4.96
N VAL A 96 6.92 24.10 -4.04
CA VAL A 96 5.88 23.71 -3.09
C VAL A 96 4.59 23.38 -3.84
N ALA A 97 4.20 24.17 -4.84
CA ALA A 97 3.05 23.88 -5.69
C ALA A 97 3.19 22.55 -6.44
N GLY A 98 4.35 22.29 -7.05
CA GLY A 98 4.63 21.04 -7.73
C GLY A 98 4.50 19.83 -6.79
N MET A 99 5.09 19.91 -5.60
CA MET A 99 4.99 18.88 -4.57
C MET A 99 3.53 18.64 -4.15
N THR A 100 2.76 19.70 -3.89
CA THR A 100 1.34 19.60 -3.51
C THR A 100 0.49 18.99 -4.61
N ILE A 101 0.71 19.37 -5.87
CA ILE A 101 -0.03 18.83 -7.02
C ILE A 101 0.30 17.34 -7.19
N ILE A 102 1.59 16.98 -7.22
CA ILE A 102 2.02 15.59 -7.38
C ILE A 102 1.49 14.72 -6.23
N GLY A 103 1.60 15.19 -4.99
CA GLY A 103 1.04 14.52 -3.82
C GLY A 103 -0.48 14.37 -3.89
N GLY A 104 -1.19 15.44 -4.24
CA GLY A 104 -2.65 15.44 -4.34
C GLY A 104 -3.17 14.50 -5.43
N VAL A 105 -2.55 14.52 -6.61
CA VAL A 105 -2.87 13.59 -7.71
C VAL A 105 -2.65 12.15 -7.27
N PHE A 106 -1.54 11.85 -6.59
CA PHE A 106 -1.28 10.51 -6.06
C PHE A 106 -2.39 10.06 -5.10
N VAL A 107 -2.78 10.93 -4.15
CA VAL A 107 -3.86 10.63 -3.18
C VAL A 107 -5.17 10.33 -3.90
N ILE A 108 -5.55 11.15 -4.88
CA ILE A 108 -6.80 10.96 -5.65
C ILE A 108 -6.76 9.64 -6.41
N VAL A 109 -5.65 9.32 -7.09
CA VAL A 109 -5.48 8.06 -7.83
C VAL A 109 -5.51 6.86 -6.90
N ALA A 110 -4.83 6.94 -5.76
CA ALA A 110 -4.78 5.86 -4.77
C ALA A 110 -6.15 5.61 -4.13
N GLU A 111 -6.89 6.66 -3.77
CA GLU A 111 -8.26 6.58 -3.23
C GLU A 111 -9.23 6.03 -4.27
N ARG A 112 -9.19 6.53 -5.52
CA ARG A 112 -10.07 6.04 -6.60
C ARG A 112 -9.82 4.55 -6.85
N TRP A 113 -8.57 4.11 -6.85
CA TRP A 113 -8.25 2.71 -6.99
C TRP A 113 -8.76 1.88 -5.80
N ARG A 114 -8.55 2.35 -4.56
CA ARG A 114 -9.01 1.68 -3.34
C ARG A 114 -10.53 1.50 -3.35
N ARG A 115 -11.27 2.53 -3.75
CA ARG A 115 -12.74 2.47 -3.90
C ARG A 115 -13.15 1.48 -4.98
N ASN A 116 -12.48 1.47 -6.12
CA ASN A 116 -12.81 0.55 -7.20
C ASN A 116 -12.62 -0.92 -6.78
N ARG A 117 -11.55 -1.22 -6.03
CA ARG A 117 -11.30 -2.56 -5.50
C ARG A 117 -12.38 -3.03 -4.53
N ARG A 118 -12.82 -2.15 -3.61
CA ARG A 118 -13.93 -2.45 -2.68
C ARG A 118 -15.24 -2.74 -3.41
N ARG A 119 -15.51 -2.05 -4.53
CA ARG A 119 -16.71 -2.30 -5.34
C ARG A 119 -16.69 -3.69 -5.97
N SER A 120 -15.54 -4.13 -6.50
CA SER A 120 -15.40 -5.48 -7.07
C SER A 120 -15.59 -6.57 -6.01
N GLU A 121 -15.04 -6.38 -4.81
CA GLU A 121 -15.20 -7.33 -3.71
C GLU A 121 -16.67 -7.44 -3.24
N ASN A 122 -17.39 -6.32 -3.17
CA ASN A 122 -18.81 -6.30 -2.79
C ASN A 122 -19.72 -6.90 -3.88
N ALA A 123 -19.40 -6.70 -5.15
CA ALA A 123 -20.14 -7.28 -6.28
C ALA A 123 -20.04 -8.83 -6.28
N VAL A 124 -18.85 -9.36 -5.99
CA VAL A 124 -18.65 -10.82 -5.88
C VAL A 124 -19.39 -11.39 -4.66
N LYS A 125 -19.32 -10.72 -3.50
CA LYS A 125 -20.04 -11.15 -2.30
C LYS A 125 -21.56 -11.14 -2.47
N SER A 126 -22.11 -10.11 -3.11
CA SER A 126 -23.56 -10.03 -3.39
C SER A 126 -24.01 -11.09 -4.39
N SER A 127 -23.23 -11.36 -5.44
CA SER A 127 -23.51 -12.44 -6.39
C SER A 127 -23.44 -13.83 -5.74
N ALA A 128 -22.47 -14.04 -4.85
CA ALA A 128 -22.35 -15.29 -4.07
C ALA A 128 -23.52 -15.47 -3.09
N LEU A 129 -23.95 -14.41 -2.41
CA LEU A 129 -25.09 -14.46 -1.49
C LEU A 129 -26.40 -14.74 -2.25
N SER A 130 -26.62 -14.08 -3.39
CA SER A 130 -27.81 -14.31 -4.23
C SER A 130 -27.84 -15.74 -4.80
N SER A 131 -26.68 -16.29 -5.16
CA SER A 131 -26.59 -17.70 -5.60
C SER A 131 -26.90 -18.67 -4.46
N ALA A 132 -26.38 -18.42 -3.25
CA ALA A 132 -26.65 -19.25 -2.07
C ALA A 132 -28.13 -19.21 -1.66
N THR A 133 -28.78 -18.03 -1.71
CA THR A 133 -30.22 -17.90 -1.43
C THR A 133 -31.06 -18.68 -2.44
N THR A 134 -30.71 -18.63 -3.74
CA THR A 134 -31.42 -19.37 -4.79
C THR A 134 -31.33 -20.90 -4.59
N THR A 135 -30.16 -21.40 -4.17
CA THR A 135 -29.98 -22.84 -3.90
C THR A 135 -30.82 -23.31 -2.71
N ILE A 136 -30.95 -22.49 -1.66
CA ILE A 136 -31.76 -22.84 -0.48
C ILE A 136 -33.26 -22.85 -0.80
N GLU A 137 -33.75 -21.88 -1.59
CA GLU A 137 -35.15 -21.80 -1.98
C GLU A 137 -35.55 -22.97 -2.90
N SER A 138 -34.65 -23.37 -3.82
CA SER A 138 -34.84 -24.55 -4.67
C SER A 138 -34.79 -25.87 -3.88
N ALA A 139 -33.96 -25.97 -2.83
CA ALA A 139 -33.89 -27.16 -1.98
C ALA A 139 -35.11 -27.29 -1.04
N THR A 140 -35.66 -26.16 -0.58
CA THR A 140 -36.83 -26.14 0.32
C THR A 140 -38.10 -26.50 -0.46
N SER A 141 -38.23 -26.01 -1.70
CA SER A 141 -39.34 -26.36 -2.60
C SER A 141 -39.33 -27.85 -3.03
N ALA A 142 -38.16 -28.48 -3.07
CA ALA A 142 -38.03 -29.92 -3.37
C ALA A 142 -38.37 -30.82 -2.16
N ALA A 143 -38.24 -30.31 -0.93
CA ALA A 143 -38.57 -31.05 0.28
C ALA A 143 -40.07 -31.07 0.61
N GLU A 144 -40.85 -30.11 0.12
CA GLU A 144 -42.30 -30.01 0.37
C GLU A 144 -43.14 -31.05 -0.42
N ASN A 145 -42.52 -31.78 -1.36
CA ASN A 145 -43.19 -32.80 -2.18
C ASN A 145 -42.88 -34.25 -1.79
N ILE A 146 -42.30 -34.48 -0.59
CA ILE A 146 -41.94 -35.82 -0.11
C ILE A 146 -42.94 -36.27 0.96
N ASP A 147 -43.72 -37.29 0.59
CA ASP A 147 -44.62 -38.06 1.43
C ASP A 147 -43.92 -38.55 2.73
N PRO A 148 -44.42 -38.22 3.94
CA PRO A 148 -43.74 -38.50 5.21
C PRO A 148 -43.61 -40.00 5.58
N SER A 149 -44.07 -40.92 4.73
CA SER A 149 -44.05 -42.36 4.99
C SER A 149 -42.69 -43.06 4.74
N ALA A 150 -41.70 -42.42 4.13
CA ALA A 150 -40.47 -43.11 3.68
C ALA A 150 -39.17 -42.72 4.42
N ALA A 151 -39.23 -41.85 5.44
CA ALA A 151 -38.05 -41.17 5.97
C ALA A 151 -37.42 -41.80 7.25
N VAL A 152 -37.42 -43.13 7.40
CA VAL A 152 -36.83 -43.79 8.59
C VAL A 152 -35.44 -44.41 8.35
N THR A 153 -34.88 -44.43 7.14
CA THR A 153 -33.68 -45.26 6.90
C THR A 153 -32.50 -44.56 6.20
N ARG A 154 -32.32 -43.24 6.31
CA ARG A 154 -31.16 -42.59 5.68
C ARG A 154 -30.64 -41.34 6.40
N ALA A 155 -30.25 -41.49 7.66
CA ALA A 155 -29.50 -40.45 8.38
C ALA A 155 -28.31 -41.08 9.14
N ARG A 156 -27.29 -41.59 8.44
CA ARG A 156 -26.03 -41.99 9.13
C ARG A 156 -24.72 -42.02 8.32
N ALA A 157 -24.62 -41.35 7.18
CA ALA A 157 -23.35 -41.08 6.51
C ALA A 157 -23.63 -39.86 5.65
N ASP A 158 -23.17 -38.66 5.97
CA ASP A 158 -21.77 -38.26 5.88
C ASP A 158 -21.54 -37.03 6.78
N ASN A 159 -20.85 -37.24 7.91
CA ASN A 159 -20.28 -36.14 8.70
C ASN A 159 -18.79 -36.05 8.33
N GLU A 160 -18.52 -35.49 7.14
CA GLU A 160 -17.16 -35.11 6.75
C GLU A 160 -16.75 -33.85 7.53
N ASN A 161 -15.94 -34.08 8.56
CA ASN A 161 -15.33 -33.06 9.37
C ASN A 161 -14.42 -32.13 8.49
N PRO A 162 -14.72 -30.83 8.35
CA PRO A 162 -13.98 -29.91 7.49
C PRO A 162 -12.60 -29.50 8.03
N TYR A 163 -12.19 -30.02 9.20
CA TYR A 163 -10.90 -29.75 9.83
C TYR A 163 -9.85 -30.86 9.63
N LYS A 164 -9.97 -31.69 8.59
CA LYS A 164 -8.84 -32.53 8.15
C LYS A 164 -7.75 -31.62 7.56
N THR A 165 -6.91 -31.07 8.44
CA THR A 165 -5.58 -30.56 8.11
C THR A 165 -4.79 -31.69 7.44
N PRO A 166 -4.11 -31.42 6.31
CA PRO A 166 -3.23 -32.42 5.72
C PRO A 166 -2.14 -32.79 6.73
N ALA A 167 -1.95 -34.10 6.91
CA ALA A 167 -0.84 -34.65 7.67
C ALA A 167 0.47 -34.17 7.03
N ILE A 168 1.10 -33.17 7.65
CA ILE A 168 2.50 -32.83 7.42
C ILE A 168 3.29 -33.98 8.04
N LEU A 169 3.53 -35.01 7.22
CA LEU A 169 4.50 -36.06 7.53
C LEU A 169 5.87 -35.41 7.68
N ASP A 170 6.35 -35.38 8.93
CA ASP A 170 7.65 -35.91 9.35
C ASP A 170 8.77 -35.88 8.29
N ALA A 171 9.46 -34.74 8.19
CA ALA A 171 10.84 -34.73 7.71
C ALA A 171 11.77 -34.89 8.94
N PRO A 172 12.61 -35.94 9.01
CA PRO A 172 13.54 -36.11 10.11
C PRO A 172 14.61 -35.01 10.09
N ALA A 173 14.85 -34.45 11.27
CA ALA A 173 15.87 -33.46 11.55
C ALA A 173 17.27 -33.92 11.09
N SER A 174 17.80 -33.31 10.04
CA SER A 174 19.25 -33.32 9.77
C SER A 174 19.90 -32.19 10.56
N ILE A 175 20.39 -32.55 11.74
CA ILE A 175 21.36 -31.77 12.51
C ILE A 175 22.60 -31.57 11.64
N SER A 176 23.03 -30.32 11.46
CA SER A 176 24.35 -29.98 10.90
C SER A 176 24.96 -28.82 11.70
N PRO A 177 26.29 -28.84 11.92
CA PRO A 177 26.98 -28.19 13.05
C PRO A 177 27.21 -26.67 12.90
N PRO A 178 27.59 -25.97 13.99
CA PRO A 178 27.80 -24.53 14.02
C PRO A 178 28.97 -24.09 13.12
N THR A 179 28.69 -23.14 12.23
CA THR A 179 29.72 -22.42 11.45
C THR A 179 30.45 -21.42 12.36
N PRO A 180 31.79 -21.45 12.43
CA PRO A 180 32.58 -20.53 13.24
C PRO A 180 32.60 -19.10 12.69
N ALA A 181 32.70 -18.15 13.62
CA ALA A 181 32.66 -16.71 13.43
C ALA A 181 33.71 -16.18 12.42
N PRO A 182 33.39 -15.13 11.63
CA PRO A 182 34.39 -14.40 10.89
C PRO A 182 35.25 -13.54 11.84
N SER A 183 36.53 -13.89 11.84
CA SER A 183 37.67 -13.15 12.37
C SER A 183 37.60 -11.65 12.05
N SER A 184 37.71 -10.83 13.10
CA SER A 184 38.00 -9.41 13.03
C SER A 184 39.39 -9.19 12.43
N LYS A 185 39.47 -8.66 11.21
CA LYS A 185 40.69 -8.01 10.71
C LYS A 185 40.75 -6.60 11.27
N LEU A 186 41.55 -6.44 12.31
CA LEU A 186 42.09 -5.19 12.82
C LEU A 186 43.09 -4.66 11.78
N THR A 187 42.69 -3.70 10.94
CA THR A 187 43.63 -2.92 10.13
C THR A 187 44.05 -1.70 10.92
N ASP A 188 45.26 -1.81 11.45
CA ASP A 188 46.11 -0.76 11.97
C ASP A 188 46.41 0.27 10.86
N HIS A 189 46.02 1.53 11.07
CA HIS A 189 46.44 2.65 10.23
C HIS A 189 47.14 3.68 11.12
N THR A 190 48.47 3.55 11.13
CA THR A 190 49.44 4.47 11.71
C THR A 190 49.55 5.74 10.85
N PRO A 191 49.69 6.94 11.44
CA PRO A 191 49.79 8.20 10.71
C PRO A 191 51.22 8.50 10.20
N LYS A 192 51.31 9.25 9.10
CA LYS A 192 52.45 10.10 8.75
C LYS A 192 51.97 11.51 8.49
#